data_AF-M3W5Z3-F1
#
_entry.id   AF-M3W5Z3-F1
#
_cell.length_a   1.000
_cell.length_b   1.000
_cell.length_c   1.000
_cell.angle_alpha   90.00
_cell.angle_beta   90.00
_cell.angle_gamma   90.00
#
_symmetry.space_group_name_H-M   'P 1'
#
loop_
_entity.id
_entity.type
_entity.pdbx_description
1 polymer ?
#
loop_
_entity_poly.entity_id
_entity_poly.type
_entity_poly.pdbx_seq_one_letter_code
_entity_poly.pdbx_strand_id
1 'polypeptide(L)'
;MASVDFKTYVDQACRAAEEFVNVYYTTMDKRRRLLSRLYMGTATLVWNGNAVSGQESLSEFFEMLPSSEFQINVVDCQPVHDEATPSQTTVLVVICGTVKFEGNKQRDFNQNFILTAQASPSNTVWKIASDCFRFQDWAS
;
A
#
# COMPACT_ATOMS: atom_id res chain seq x y z
N MET A 1 16.95 -15.74 -21.13
CA MET A 1 16.59 -16.64 -20.03
C MET A 1 16.41 -15.77 -18.81
N ALA A 2 15.27 -15.85 -18.12
CA ALA A 2 15.15 -15.21 -16.80
C ALA A 2 16.28 -15.78 -15.92
N SER A 3 17.10 -14.92 -15.33
CA SER A 3 18.24 -15.34 -14.50
C SER A 3 17.81 -15.96 -13.16
N VAL A 4 16.53 -15.83 -12.82
CA VAL A 4 15.88 -16.32 -11.59
C VAL A 4 14.58 -17.02 -11.98
N ASP A 5 14.22 -18.08 -11.25
CA ASP A 5 12.98 -18.83 -11.46
C ASP A 5 11.74 -17.95 -11.13
N PHE A 6 10.70 -18.04 -11.94
CA PHE A 6 9.48 -17.23 -11.77
C PHE A 6 8.84 -17.46 -10.40
N LYS A 7 8.87 -18.70 -9.91
CA LYS A 7 8.33 -19.04 -8.59
C LYS A 7 9.01 -18.24 -7.47
N THR A 8 10.30 -17.92 -7.58
CA THR A 8 11.02 -17.11 -6.59
C THR A 8 10.42 -15.70 -6.47
N TYR A 9 10.04 -15.08 -7.58
CA TYR A 9 9.37 -13.78 -7.56
C TYR A 9 7.97 -13.86 -6.92
N VAL A 10 7.23 -14.93 -7.18
CA VAL A 10 5.91 -15.16 -6.56
C VAL A 10 6.05 -15.35 -5.04
N ASP A 11 6.96 -16.20 -4.59
CA ASP A 11 7.20 -16.43 -3.16
C ASP A 11 7.63 -15.14 -2.43
N GLN A 12 8.49 -14.34 -3.08
CA GLN A 12 8.92 -13.04 -2.56
C GLN A 12 7.76 -12.03 -2.51
N ALA A 13 6.91 -11.99 -3.54
CA ALA A 13 5.75 -11.11 -3.59
C ALA A 13 4.76 -11.41 -2.47
N CYS A 14 4.41 -12.69 -2.25
CA CYS A 14 3.51 -13.09 -1.16
C CYS A 14 4.04 -12.68 0.21
N ARG A 15 5.32 -12.97 0.49
CA ARG A 15 5.94 -12.58 1.76
C ARG A 15 5.97 -11.07 1.96
N ALA A 16 6.35 -10.31 0.93
CA ALA A 16 6.38 -8.87 0.99
C ALA A 16 4.98 -8.28 1.22
N ALA A 17 3.97 -8.79 0.53
CA ALA A 17 2.59 -8.33 0.66
C ALA A 17 2.01 -8.59 2.07
N GLU A 18 2.16 -9.81 2.60
CA GLU A 18 1.64 -10.17 3.93
C GLU A 18 2.29 -9.33 5.04
N GLU A 19 3.63 -9.22 5.03
CA GLU A 19 4.36 -8.42 6.00
C GLU A 19 3.99 -6.93 5.87
N PHE A 20 3.90 -6.42 4.63
CA PHE A 20 3.60 -5.01 4.37
C PHE A 20 2.18 -4.63 4.78
N VAL A 21 1.16 -5.45 4.47
CA VAL A 21 -0.23 -5.19 4.86
C VAL A 21 -0.35 -5.06 6.37
N ASN A 22 0.28 -5.97 7.12
CA ASN A 22 0.28 -5.90 8.59
C ASN A 22 0.91 -4.60 9.11
N VAL A 23 2.07 -4.22 8.56
CA VAL A 23 2.76 -2.97 8.93
C VAL A 23 1.90 -1.75 8.56
N TYR A 24 1.35 -1.72 7.36
CA TYR A 24 0.59 -0.58 6.83
C TYR A 24 -0.64 -0.30 7.68
N TYR A 25 -1.55 -1.27 7.83
CA TYR A 25 -2.82 -1.03 8.53
C TYR A 25 -2.62 -0.89 10.04
N THR A 26 -1.63 -1.58 10.64
CA THR A 26 -1.26 -1.32 12.05
C THR A 26 -0.75 0.12 12.24
N THR A 27 0.04 0.63 11.29
CA THR A 27 0.55 2.01 11.34
C THR A 27 -0.56 3.02 11.08
N MET A 28 -1.47 2.75 10.13
CA MET A 28 -2.64 3.57 9.83
C MET A 28 -3.52 3.73 11.08
N ASP A 29 -3.79 2.65 11.81
CA ASP A 29 -4.67 2.69 12.98
C ASP A 29 -3.99 3.24 14.23
N LYS A 30 -2.73 2.85 14.49
CA LYS A 30 -2.10 3.09 15.80
C LYS A 30 -1.00 4.15 15.79
N ARG A 31 -0.43 4.47 14.63
CA ARG A 31 0.77 5.31 14.49
C ARG A 31 0.71 6.20 13.23
N ARG A 32 -0.43 6.85 12.99
CA ARG A 32 -0.74 7.61 11.77
C ARG A 32 0.38 8.54 11.29
N ARG A 33 1.03 9.26 12.20
CA ARG A 33 2.16 10.19 11.91
C ARG A 33 3.38 9.52 11.27
N LEU A 34 3.52 8.20 11.41
CA LEU A 34 4.61 7.44 10.79
C LEU A 34 4.22 6.85 9.43
N LEU A 35 2.95 6.90 9.04
CA LEU A 35 2.43 6.21 7.86
C LEU A 35 3.05 6.73 6.56
N SER A 36 3.21 8.05 6.44
CA SER A 36 3.82 8.67 5.26
C SER A 36 5.23 8.11 5.00
N ARG A 37 5.99 7.69 6.03
CA ARG A 37 7.34 7.13 5.86
C ARG A 37 7.38 5.81 5.06
N LEU A 38 6.25 5.12 4.95
CA LEU A 38 6.10 3.92 4.12
C LEU A 38 6.01 4.24 2.62
N TYR A 39 5.80 5.50 2.26
CA TYR A 39 5.73 5.96 0.88
C TYR A 39 7.12 6.38 0.37
N MET A 40 7.32 6.26 -0.93
CA MET A 40 8.40 6.96 -1.61
C MET A 40 8.14 8.47 -1.65
N GLY A 41 9.20 9.27 -1.75
CA GLY A 41 9.05 10.73 -1.86
C GLY A 41 8.26 11.18 -3.10
N THR A 42 8.28 10.38 -4.16
CA THR A 42 7.56 10.60 -5.42
C THR A 42 6.23 9.84 -5.51
N ALA A 43 5.78 9.23 -4.42
CA ALA A 43 4.58 8.42 -4.44
C ALA A 43 3.32 9.27 -4.64
N THR A 44 2.31 8.64 -5.24
CA THR A 44 0.98 9.22 -5.45
C THR A 44 -0.08 8.36 -4.79
N LEU A 45 -1.06 9.00 -4.17
CA LEU A 45 -2.26 8.39 -3.63
C LEU A 45 -3.48 8.92 -4.41
N VAL A 46 -4.39 8.03 -4.79
CA VAL A 46 -5.75 8.38 -5.22
C VAL A 46 -6.74 7.91 -4.16
N TRP A 47 -7.29 8.83 -3.39
CA TRP A 47 -8.25 8.52 -2.32
C TRP A 47 -9.67 8.92 -2.72
N ASN A 48 -10.51 7.93 -3.03
CA ASN A 48 -11.86 8.13 -3.55
C ASN A 48 -11.93 9.08 -4.77
N GLY A 49 -10.87 9.09 -5.59
CA GLY A 49 -10.75 9.96 -6.77
C GLY A 49 -9.98 11.27 -6.54
N ASN A 50 -9.60 11.59 -5.30
CA ASN A 50 -8.78 12.75 -4.98
C ASN A 50 -7.29 12.37 -5.03
N ALA A 51 -6.52 13.04 -5.90
CA ALA A 51 -5.09 12.80 -6.01
C ALA A 51 -4.31 13.57 -4.94
N VAL A 52 -3.37 12.88 -4.28
CA VAL A 52 -2.41 13.42 -3.32
C VAL A 52 -1.03 12.97 -3.78
N SER A 53 -0.09 13.90 -3.95
CA SER A 53 1.23 13.60 -4.53
C SER A 53 2.34 14.16 -3.67
N GLY A 54 3.37 13.36 -3.43
CA GLY A 54 4.53 13.78 -2.67
C GLY A 54 4.38 13.61 -1.15
N GLN A 55 5.52 13.46 -0.49
CA GLN A 55 5.61 13.04 0.91
C GLN A 55 4.93 14.01 1.90
N GLU A 56 5.08 15.31 1.69
CA GLU A 56 4.54 16.35 2.56
C GLU A 56 3.01 16.32 2.52
N SER A 57 2.42 16.40 1.32
CA SER A 57 0.97 16.34 1.13
C SER A 57 0.37 15.02 1.60
N LEU A 58 1.08 13.89 1.45
CA LEU A 58 0.67 12.61 2.03
C LEU A 58 0.62 12.68 3.55
N SER A 59 1.64 13.25 4.19
CA SER A 59 1.70 13.40 5.65
C SER A 59 0.54 14.24 6.18
N GLU A 60 0.31 15.40 5.57
CA GLU A 60 -0.81 16.28 5.91
C GLU A 60 -2.16 15.58 5.70
N PHE A 61 -2.33 14.91 4.56
CA PHE A 61 -3.56 14.18 4.25
C PHE A 61 -3.89 13.12 5.31
N PHE A 62 -2.91 12.30 5.69
CA PHE A 62 -3.12 11.25 6.68
C PHE A 62 -3.40 11.79 8.10
N GLU A 63 -2.82 12.94 8.46
CA GLU A 63 -3.12 13.63 9.73
C GLU A 63 -4.52 14.27 9.75
N MET A 64 -5.03 14.70 8.59
CA MET A 64 -6.40 15.22 8.47
C MET A 64 -7.47 14.13 8.53
N LEU A 65 -7.15 12.88 8.20
CA LEU A 65 -8.11 11.78 8.27
C LEU A 65 -8.47 11.44 9.73
N PRO A 66 -9.74 11.11 10.02
CA PRO A 66 -10.12 10.63 11.34
C PRO A 66 -9.34 9.37 11.78
N SER A 67 -9.38 9.08 13.08
CA SER A 67 -8.93 7.79 13.61
C SER A 67 -9.62 6.65 12.86
N SER A 68 -8.92 5.55 12.61
CA SER A 68 -9.42 4.41 11.83
C SER A 68 -9.30 3.11 12.60
N GLU A 69 -10.18 2.17 12.25
CA GLU A 69 -10.10 0.76 12.60
C GLU A 69 -10.30 -0.06 11.32
N PHE A 70 -9.22 -0.62 10.78
CA PHE A 70 -9.28 -1.47 9.60
C PHE A 70 -9.42 -2.95 9.98
N GLN A 71 -10.27 -3.68 9.26
CA GLN A 71 -10.32 -5.13 9.29
C GLN A 71 -10.10 -5.67 7.88
N ILE A 72 -8.99 -6.36 7.69
CA ILE A 72 -8.59 -6.88 6.39
C ILE A 72 -9.18 -8.27 6.21
N ASN A 73 -9.92 -8.46 5.12
CA ASN A 73 -10.60 -9.72 4.81
C ASN A 73 -9.86 -10.52 3.73
N VAL A 74 -9.35 -9.83 2.70
CA VAL A 74 -8.70 -10.46 1.55
C VAL A 74 -7.46 -9.65 1.18
N VAL A 75 -6.37 -10.37 0.90
CA VAL A 75 -5.14 -9.85 0.31
C VAL A 75 -4.76 -10.76 -0.83
N ASP A 76 -4.40 -10.18 -1.97
CA ASP A 76 -3.78 -10.90 -3.09
C ASP A 76 -2.61 -10.05 -3.63
N CYS A 77 -1.66 -10.69 -4.29
CA CYS A 77 -0.48 -10.01 -4.82
C CYS A 77 0.10 -10.69 -6.05
N GLN A 78 0.82 -9.89 -6.85
CA GLN A 78 1.46 -10.34 -8.07
C GLN A 78 2.83 -9.66 -8.22
N PRO A 79 3.89 -10.39 -8.59
CA PRO A 79 5.12 -9.74 -9.03
C PRO A 79 4.84 -8.99 -10.33
N VAL A 80 5.26 -7.73 -10.39
CA VAL A 80 5.10 -6.91 -11.60
C VAL A 80 6.18 -7.28 -12.60
N HIS A 81 5.82 -7.32 -13.89
CA HIS A 81 6.74 -7.68 -14.95
C HIS A 81 7.84 -6.61 -15.13
N ASP A 82 9.08 -7.03 -15.37
CA ASP A 82 10.26 -6.16 -15.49
C ASP A 82 10.13 -5.08 -16.57
N GLU A 83 9.37 -5.33 -17.65
CA GLU A 83 9.11 -4.32 -18.69
C GLU A 83 8.33 -3.10 -18.17
N ALA A 84 7.49 -3.28 -17.15
CA ALA A 84 6.73 -2.18 -16.54
C ALA A 84 7.60 -1.37 -15.56
N THR A 85 8.54 -2.02 -14.88
CA THR A 85 9.47 -1.38 -13.94
C THR A 85 10.92 -1.83 -14.16
N PRO A 86 11.58 -1.34 -15.22
CA PRO A 86 12.91 -1.79 -15.59
C PRO A 86 13.93 -1.65 -14.44
N SER A 87 14.64 -2.74 -14.16
CA SER A 87 15.66 -2.82 -13.10
C SER A 87 15.17 -2.51 -11.69
N GLN A 88 13.86 -2.59 -11.44
CA GLN A 88 13.27 -2.36 -10.13
C GLN A 88 12.28 -3.46 -9.77
N THR A 89 12.53 -4.15 -8.65
CA THR A 89 11.62 -5.19 -8.17
C THR A 89 10.38 -4.53 -7.57
N THR A 90 9.22 -4.79 -8.17
CA THR A 90 7.94 -4.27 -7.71
C THR A 90 6.87 -5.35 -7.57
N VAL A 91 5.92 -5.10 -6.67
CA VAL A 91 4.83 -6.03 -6.33
C VAL A 91 3.53 -5.24 -6.33
N LEU A 92 2.54 -5.73 -7.08
CA LEU A 92 1.16 -5.27 -6.96
C LEU A 92 0.52 -5.99 -5.78
N VAL A 93 -0.11 -5.24 -4.88
CA VAL A 93 -0.89 -5.77 -3.76
C VAL A 93 -2.31 -5.24 -3.88
N VAL A 94 -3.30 -6.11 -3.80
CA VAL A 94 -4.72 -5.74 -3.78
C VAL A 94 -5.36 -6.22 -2.49
N ILE A 95 -6.17 -5.35 -1.89
CA ILE A 95 -6.75 -5.55 -0.56
C ILE A 95 -8.24 -5.25 -0.64
N CYS A 96 -9.02 -6.10 0.04
CA CYS A 96 -10.42 -5.86 0.33
C CYS A 96 -10.66 -6.03 1.82
N GLY A 97 -11.47 -5.15 2.39
CA GLY A 97 -11.87 -5.27 3.77
C GLY A 97 -12.90 -4.24 4.19
N THR A 98 -13.02 -4.05 5.50
CA THR A 98 -13.84 -3.01 6.09
C THR A 98 -12.98 -2.00 6.82
N VAL A 99 -13.46 -0.76 6.88
CA VAL A 99 -12.86 0.28 7.71
C VAL A 99 -13.94 1.08 8.41
N LYS A 100 -13.70 1.39 9.68
CA LYS A 100 -14.49 2.33 10.46
C LYS A 100 -13.64 3.55 10.76
N PHE A 101 -14.04 4.70 10.24
CA PHE A 101 -13.48 5.99 10.63
C PHE A 101 -14.27 6.58 11.80
N GLU A 102 -13.58 7.25 12.72
CA GLU A 102 -14.21 7.95 13.84
C GLU A 102 -15.31 8.92 13.35
N GLY A 103 -16.46 8.89 14.01
CA GLY A 103 -17.64 9.67 13.63
C GLY A 103 -18.41 9.15 12.40
N ASN A 104 -17.98 8.04 11.78
CA ASN A 104 -18.58 7.50 10.56
C ASN A 104 -19.05 6.04 10.76
N LYS A 105 -20.00 5.60 9.91
CA LYS A 105 -20.37 4.18 9.82
C LYS A 105 -19.19 3.35 9.27
N GLN A 106 -19.14 2.07 9.63
CA GLN A 106 -18.24 1.11 8.99
C GLN A 106 -18.62 0.95 7.51
N ARG A 107 -17.61 0.83 6.63
CA ARG A 107 -17.80 0.70 5.18
C ARG A 107 -16.81 -0.31 4.61
N ASP A 108 -17.22 -0.98 3.54
CA ASP A 108 -16.32 -1.80 2.73
C ASP A 108 -15.45 -0.93 1.84
N PHE A 109 -14.20 -1.35 1.65
CA PHE A 109 -13.25 -0.68 0.79
C PHE A 109 -12.44 -1.67 -0.06
N ASN A 110 -11.91 -1.14 -1.16
CA ASN A 110 -10.85 -1.77 -1.92
C ASN A 110 -9.66 -0.82 -1.95
N GLN A 111 -8.46 -1.38 -1.79
CA GLN A 111 -7.21 -0.64 -1.91
C GLN A 111 -6.20 -1.45 -2.71
N ASN A 112 -5.37 -0.77 -3.50
CA ASN A 112 -4.25 -1.41 -4.16
C ASN A 112 -2.99 -0.57 -4.05
N PHE A 113 -1.86 -1.25 -3.89
CA PHE A 113 -0.54 -0.65 -3.82
C PHE A 113 0.36 -1.21 -4.93
N ILE A 114 1.23 -0.36 -5.47
CA ILE A 114 2.47 -0.83 -6.09
C ILE A 114 3.58 -0.61 -5.07
N LEU A 115 4.12 -1.71 -4.56
CA LEU A 115 5.29 -1.71 -3.68
C LEU A 115 6.56 -1.80 -4.52
N THR A 116 7.59 -1.09 -4.10
CA THR A 116 8.92 -1.16 -4.69
C THR A 116 9.95 -1.52 -3.63
N ALA A 117 10.81 -2.48 -3.96
CA ALA A 117 11.95 -2.82 -3.13
C ALA A 117 12.94 -1.65 -3.12
N GLN A 118 13.43 -1.32 -1.93
CA GLN A 118 14.51 -0.37 -1.69
C GLN A 118 15.63 -1.16 -1.02
N ALA A 119 16.63 -1.54 -1.81
CA ALA A 119 17.79 -2.25 -1.31
C ALA A 119 18.63 -1.30 -0.45
N SER A 120 18.91 -1.69 0.78
CA SER A 120 19.94 -1.10 1.62
C SER A 120 21.04 -2.13 1.88
N PRO A 121 22.25 -1.72 2.29
CA PRO A 121 23.36 -2.64 2.54
C PRO A 121 23.05 -3.74 3.57
N SER A 122 22.08 -3.52 4.47
CA SER A 122 21.73 -4.45 5.55
C SER A 122 20.38 -5.15 5.36
N ASN A 123 19.46 -4.57 4.59
CA ASN A 123 18.13 -5.15 4.38
C ASN A 123 17.41 -4.59 3.14
N THR A 124 16.39 -5.30 2.65
CA THR A 124 15.45 -4.76 1.67
C THR A 124 14.23 -4.20 2.40
N VAL A 125 13.87 -2.96 2.10
CA VAL A 125 12.66 -2.30 2.64
C VAL A 125 11.67 -2.08 1.50
N TRP A 126 10.41 -2.44 1.70
CA TRP A 126 9.35 -2.17 0.72
C TRP A 126 8.70 -0.82 0.99
N LYS A 127 8.55 -0.01 -0.06
CA LYS A 127 7.87 1.27 0.00
C LYS A 127 6.78 1.38 -1.05
N ILE A 128 5.77 2.19 -0.79
CA ILE A 128 4.68 2.46 -1.73
C ILE A 128 5.18 3.43 -2.80
N ALA A 129 5.10 3.00 -4.06
CA ALA A 129 5.27 3.85 -5.23
C ALA A 129 3.93 4.47 -5.68
N SER A 130 2.84 3.71 -5.57
CA SER A 130 1.48 4.17 -5.92
C SER A 130 0.45 3.53 -4.98
N ASP A 131 -0.55 4.30 -4.58
CA ASP A 131 -1.70 3.86 -3.78
C ASP A 131 -3.01 4.33 -4.41
N CYS A 132 -4.03 3.47 -4.40
CA CYS A 132 -5.38 3.80 -4.78
C CYS A 132 -6.37 3.17 -3.79
N PHE A 133 -7.07 4.02 -3.05
CA PHE A 133 -8.10 3.64 -2.07
C PHE A 133 -9.48 4.09 -2.56
N ARG A 134 -10.49 3.22 -2.43
CA ARG A 134 -11.88 3.56 -2.73
C ARG A 134 -12.86 2.79 -1.85
N PHE A 135 -13.88 3.48 -1.35
CA PHE A 135 -15.04 2.83 -0.73
C PHE A 135 -15.90 2.15 -1.79
N GLN A 136 -16.44 0.97 -1.47
CA GLN A 136 -17.34 0.27 -2.41
C GLN A 136 -18.62 1.06 -2.67
N ASP A 137 -19.16 1.70 -1.63
CA ASP A 137 -20.37 2.54 -1.67
C ASP A 137 -20.05 4.04 -1.79
N TRP A 138 -18.91 4.44 -2.39
CA TRP A 138 -18.39 5.82 -2.36
C TRP A 138 -19.38 6.92 -2.77
N ALA A 139 -20.37 6.61 -3.61
CA ALA A 139 -21.38 7.55 -4.10
C ALA A 139 -22.55 7.77 -3.12
N SER A 140 -22.59 7.05 -1.99
CA SER A 140 -23.71 7.00 -1.04
C SER A 140 -23.46 7.82 0.22
#